data_AF-A0A920HKH7-F1
#
_entry.id   AF-A0A920HKH7-F1
#
_cell.length_a   1.000
_cell.length_b   1.000
_cell.length_c   1.000
_cell.angle_alpha   90.00
_cell.angle_beta   90.00
_cell.angle_gamma   90.00
#
_symmetry.space_group_name_H-M   'P 1'
#
loop_
_entity.id
_entity.type
_entity.pdbx_description
1 polymer ?
#
loop_
_entity_poly.entity_id
_entity_poly.type
_entity_poly.pdbx_seq_one_letter_code
_entity_poly.pdbx_strand_id
1 'polypeptide(L)'
;MIKHWPGGGTGEGGRDGHYGFGSYAVYPGDNIEEHMKIFTEGALNLRGNTLISAIMPYYTIALGNGEEVGSAYNNYLISNILRDKYQYDGVLCTDWGITGDAFAVDVFFSGKSFGVENLTVAERHYKALMSGMDQFGGNNDMIPVLEAFKNRS
;
A
#
# COMPACT_ATOMS: atom_id res chain seq x y z
N MET A 1 5.59 12.23 6.49
CA MET A 1 5.04 11.11 5.69
C MET A 1 3.62 11.46 5.31
N ILE A 2 3.27 11.49 4.03
CA ILE A 2 1.89 11.71 3.58
C ILE A 2 1.18 10.35 3.45
N LYS A 3 -0.10 10.30 3.82
CA LYS A 3 -0.86 9.06 3.86
C LYS A 3 -2.37 9.30 3.81
N HIS A 4 -3.19 8.33 3.40
CA HIS A 4 -2.81 7.03 2.84
C HIS A 4 -3.00 7.05 1.32
N TRP A 5 -1.94 6.74 0.55
CA TRP A 5 -1.98 6.69 -0.92
C TRP A 5 -2.82 5.49 -1.41
N PRO A 6 -3.62 5.61 -2.49
CA PRO A 6 -3.87 6.81 -3.32
C PRO A 6 -4.97 7.72 -2.76
N GLY A 7 -5.55 7.40 -1.61
CA GLY A 7 -6.60 8.15 -0.93
C GLY A 7 -7.48 7.22 -0.11
N GLY A 8 -7.72 7.53 1.17
CA GLY A 8 -8.45 6.65 2.10
C GLY A 8 -9.97 6.83 2.12
N GLY A 9 -10.52 7.81 1.37
CA GLY A 9 -11.94 8.14 1.39
C GLY A 9 -12.85 7.23 0.57
N THR A 10 -12.30 6.21 -0.09
CA THR A 10 -12.98 5.36 -1.08
C THR A 10 -13.40 4.01 -0.54
N GLY A 11 -13.30 3.77 0.78
CA GLY A 11 -13.69 2.50 1.39
C GLY A 11 -15.11 2.08 0.99
N GLU A 12 -15.26 0.83 0.55
CA GLU A 12 -16.54 0.27 0.12
C GLU A 12 -17.56 0.38 1.27
N GLY A 13 -18.65 1.12 1.02
CA GLY A 13 -19.69 1.36 2.02
C GLY A 13 -19.22 2.21 3.22
N GLY A 14 -18.13 2.96 3.09
CA GLY A 14 -17.56 3.77 4.17
C GLY A 14 -16.87 2.94 5.26
N ARG A 15 -16.55 1.68 4.97
CA ARG A 15 -15.90 0.78 5.92
C ARG A 15 -14.41 1.11 6.09
N ASP A 16 -13.90 0.78 7.27
CA ASP A 16 -12.54 1.07 7.67
C ASP A 16 -11.58 -0.04 7.20
N GLY A 17 -10.56 0.35 6.41
CA GLY A 17 -9.54 -0.55 5.85
C GLY A 17 -8.61 -1.19 6.88
N HIS A 18 -8.70 -0.81 8.17
CA HIS A 18 -8.00 -1.54 9.23
C HIS A 18 -8.61 -2.92 9.53
N TYR A 19 -9.79 -3.22 8.98
CA TYR A 19 -10.50 -4.47 9.18
C TYR A 19 -10.68 -5.21 7.85
N GLY A 20 -10.75 -6.55 7.92
CA GLY A 20 -10.94 -7.38 6.73
C GLY A 20 -12.24 -7.05 5.97
N PHE A 21 -13.29 -6.63 6.67
CA PHE A 21 -14.55 -6.21 6.04
C PHE A 21 -14.44 -4.87 5.30
N GLY A 22 -13.38 -4.09 5.53
CA GLY A 22 -13.12 -2.80 4.86
C GLY A 22 -12.00 -2.87 3.84
N SER A 23 -11.62 -4.08 3.41
CA SER A 23 -10.48 -4.32 2.52
C SER A 23 -10.61 -3.68 1.13
N TYR A 24 -11.81 -3.33 0.68
CA TYR A 24 -12.02 -2.79 -0.66
C TYR A 24 -12.19 -1.27 -0.68
N ALA A 25 -11.54 -0.64 -1.66
CA ALA A 25 -11.78 0.73 -2.07
C ALA A 25 -12.46 0.74 -3.45
N VAL A 26 -13.54 1.52 -3.58
CA VAL A 26 -14.34 1.65 -4.81
C VAL A 26 -14.20 3.04 -5.42
N TYR A 27 -14.20 3.10 -6.75
CA TYR A 27 -14.02 4.34 -7.52
C TYR A 27 -15.17 4.53 -8.53
N PRO A 28 -16.38 4.92 -8.07
CA PRO A 28 -17.51 5.13 -8.98
C PRO A 28 -17.18 6.14 -10.08
N GLY A 29 -17.41 5.75 -11.33
CA GLY A 29 -17.08 6.59 -12.50
C GLY A 29 -15.59 6.61 -12.85
N ASP A 30 -14.84 5.55 -12.49
CA ASP A 30 -13.41 5.38 -12.79
C ASP A 30 -12.55 6.54 -12.28
N ASN A 31 -12.91 7.07 -11.11
CA ASN A 31 -12.43 8.35 -10.61
C ASN A 31 -11.15 8.29 -9.75
N ILE A 32 -10.32 7.24 -9.87
CA ILE A 32 -9.12 7.09 -9.03
C ILE A 32 -8.17 8.30 -9.14
N GLU A 33 -8.08 8.89 -10.32
CA GLU A 33 -7.19 10.02 -10.57
C GLU A 33 -7.52 11.21 -9.68
N GLU A 34 -8.81 11.47 -9.42
CA GLU A 34 -9.25 12.55 -8.54
C GLU A 34 -8.75 12.34 -7.11
N HIS A 35 -8.78 11.09 -6.62
CA HIS A 35 -8.26 10.76 -5.31
C HIS A 35 -6.73 10.94 -5.22
N MET A 36 -6.00 10.65 -6.31
CA MET A 36 -4.55 10.83 -6.37
C MET A 36 -4.13 12.32 -6.36
N LYS A 37 -4.96 13.26 -6.83
CA LYS A 37 -4.59 14.68 -6.98
C LYS A 37 -4.08 15.32 -5.70
N ILE A 38 -4.65 14.97 -4.55
CA ILE A 38 -4.20 15.54 -3.27
C ILE A 38 -2.73 15.19 -2.97
N PHE A 39 -2.26 14.04 -3.44
CA PHE A 39 -0.87 13.63 -3.32
C PHE A 39 -0.02 14.23 -4.44
N THR A 40 -0.46 14.14 -5.69
CA THR A 40 0.36 14.50 -6.85
C THR A 40 0.44 16.00 -7.10
N GLU A 41 -0.69 16.70 -7.01
CA GLU A 41 -0.78 18.15 -7.20
C GLU A 41 -0.69 18.91 -5.87
N GLY A 42 -1.11 18.30 -4.78
CA GLY A 42 -1.06 18.91 -3.45
C GLY A 42 0.29 18.72 -2.74
N ALA A 43 0.70 17.47 -2.51
CA ALA A 43 1.85 17.17 -1.67
C ALA A 43 3.18 17.08 -2.43
N LEU A 44 3.20 16.47 -3.62
CA LEU A 44 4.42 16.28 -4.41
C LEU A 44 4.80 17.52 -5.22
N ASN A 45 3.88 18.46 -5.42
CA ASN A 45 4.09 19.70 -6.18
C ASN A 45 4.13 20.95 -5.27
N LEU A 46 4.67 20.81 -4.06
CA LEU A 46 4.86 21.95 -3.15
C LEU A 46 5.95 22.89 -3.66
N ARG A 47 5.72 24.21 -3.51
CA ARG A 47 6.71 25.23 -3.87
C ARG A 47 7.82 25.33 -2.82
N GLY A 48 9.05 25.60 -3.27
CA GLY A 48 10.22 25.80 -2.41
C GLY A 48 11.00 24.51 -2.14
N ASN A 49 11.83 24.50 -1.09
CA ASN A 49 12.72 23.37 -0.77
C ASN A 49 12.04 22.28 0.09
N THR A 50 10.71 22.22 0.11
CA THR A 50 9.96 21.23 0.90
C THR A 50 9.81 19.96 0.10
N LEU A 51 10.40 18.87 0.56
CA LEU A 51 10.28 17.54 -0.04
C LEU A 51 9.46 16.61 0.85
N ILE A 52 8.64 15.77 0.24
CA ILE A 52 7.91 14.71 0.93
C ILE A 52 8.88 13.56 1.22
N SER A 53 9.31 13.42 2.48
CA SER A 53 10.29 12.39 2.85
C SER A 53 9.77 10.96 2.74
N ALA A 54 8.46 10.75 2.92
CA ALA A 54 7.86 9.42 2.79
C ALA A 54 6.38 9.45 2.38
N ILE A 55 5.92 8.40 1.69
CA ILE A 55 4.52 8.11 1.38
C ILE A 55 4.14 6.76 1.96
N MET A 56 2.94 6.66 2.53
CA MET A 56 2.37 5.39 2.98
C MET A 56 1.12 5.02 2.17
N PRO A 57 1.12 3.89 1.44
CA PRO A 57 -0.07 3.35 0.79
C PRO A 57 -1.08 2.82 1.80
N TYR A 58 -2.37 2.85 1.45
CA TYR A 58 -3.43 2.34 2.31
C TYR A 58 -3.51 0.81 2.29
N TYR A 59 -4.25 0.23 3.24
CA TYR A 59 -4.51 -1.20 3.29
C TYR A 59 -5.31 -1.71 2.08
N THR A 60 -6.20 -0.87 1.57
CA THR A 60 -7.29 -1.28 0.70
C THR A 60 -6.83 -1.77 -0.67
N ILE A 61 -7.57 -2.73 -1.21
CA ILE A 61 -7.58 -3.16 -2.60
C ILE A 61 -8.30 -2.10 -3.42
N ALA A 62 -7.58 -1.42 -4.31
CA ALA A 62 -8.14 -0.42 -5.20
C ALA A 62 -8.82 -1.11 -6.40
N LEU A 63 -10.12 -1.40 -6.29
CA LEU A 63 -10.85 -2.18 -7.29
C LEU A 63 -10.76 -1.53 -8.68
N GLY A 64 -10.47 -2.36 -9.69
CA GLY A 64 -10.32 -1.94 -11.09
C GLY A 64 -9.04 -1.15 -11.41
N ASN A 65 -8.13 -0.97 -10.45
CA ASN A 65 -6.98 -0.08 -10.59
C ASN A 65 -5.64 -0.83 -10.39
N GLY A 66 -5.36 -1.74 -11.31
CA GLY A 66 -4.20 -2.63 -11.25
C GLY A 66 -4.59 -4.02 -10.73
N GLU A 67 -3.63 -4.69 -10.10
CA GLU A 67 -3.88 -5.99 -9.46
C GLU A 67 -4.77 -5.82 -8.22
N GLU A 68 -5.71 -6.75 -8.00
CA GLU A 68 -6.66 -6.73 -6.87
C GLU A 68 -6.00 -7.17 -5.55
N VAL A 69 -4.99 -6.42 -5.14
CA VAL A 69 -4.22 -6.58 -3.90
C VAL A 69 -4.15 -5.26 -3.15
N GLY A 70 -3.86 -5.31 -1.85
CA GLY A 70 -3.68 -4.11 -1.02
C GLY A 70 -2.69 -3.13 -1.65
N SER A 71 -2.90 -1.82 -1.44
CA SER A 71 -2.25 -0.78 -2.27
C SER A 71 -0.73 -0.83 -2.27
N ALA A 72 -0.09 -1.27 -1.18
CA ALA A 72 1.37 -1.45 -1.12
C ALA A 72 1.90 -2.60 -1.99
N TYR A 73 1.08 -3.59 -2.31
CA TYR A 73 1.42 -4.71 -3.19
C TYR A 73 1.09 -4.43 -4.67
N ASN A 74 0.32 -3.39 -4.95
CA ASN A 74 -0.18 -3.08 -6.28
C ASN A 74 0.89 -2.34 -7.10
N ASN A 75 1.48 -3.03 -8.07
CA ASN A 75 2.58 -2.49 -8.88
C ASN A 75 2.19 -1.25 -9.70
N TYR A 76 0.93 -1.16 -10.14
CA TYR A 76 0.43 0.01 -10.85
C TYR A 76 0.46 1.25 -9.94
N LEU A 77 -0.11 1.16 -8.75
CA LEU A 77 -0.18 2.28 -7.82
C LEU A 77 1.20 2.70 -7.29
N ILE A 78 2.13 1.76 -7.18
CA ILE A 78 3.44 2.01 -6.58
C ILE A 78 4.50 2.28 -7.65
N SER A 79 4.98 1.27 -8.38
CA SER A 79 6.01 1.47 -9.40
C SER A 79 5.55 2.39 -10.52
N ASN A 80 4.46 2.04 -11.22
CA ASN A 80 4.08 2.76 -12.43
C ASN A 80 3.68 4.22 -12.16
N ILE A 81 3.00 4.50 -11.03
CA ILE A 81 2.57 5.85 -10.71
C ILE A 81 3.61 6.60 -9.87
N LEU A 82 3.96 6.12 -8.67
CA LEU A 82 4.84 6.88 -7.78
C LEU A 82 6.28 6.89 -8.28
N ARG A 83 6.86 5.73 -8.62
CA ARG A 83 8.26 5.65 -9.05
C ARG A 83 8.45 6.13 -10.49
N ASP A 84 7.64 5.66 -11.44
CA ASP A 84 7.87 5.92 -12.87
C ASP A 84 7.22 7.22 -13.35
N LYS A 85 5.94 7.46 -13.08
CA LYS A 85 5.25 8.67 -13.57
C LYS A 85 5.65 9.93 -12.80
N TYR A 86 5.67 9.86 -11.47
CA TYR A 86 5.95 11.01 -10.61
C TYR A 86 7.39 11.08 -10.10
N GLN A 87 8.23 10.09 -10.45
CA GLN A 87 9.66 10.09 -10.10
C GLN A 87 9.90 10.32 -8.60
N TYR A 88 9.04 9.75 -7.76
CA TYR A 88 9.13 9.86 -6.32
C TYR A 88 10.30 9.01 -5.79
N ASP A 89 11.35 9.69 -5.35
CA ASP A 89 12.59 9.08 -4.84
C ASP A 89 12.68 9.06 -3.31
N GLY A 90 11.60 9.44 -2.61
CA GLY A 90 11.53 9.33 -1.15
C GLY A 90 11.15 7.92 -0.70
N VAL A 91 10.95 7.76 0.62
CA VAL A 91 10.65 6.47 1.23
C VAL A 91 9.20 6.06 0.99
N LEU A 92 8.99 4.86 0.45
CA LEU A 92 7.70 4.19 0.46
C LEU A 92 7.63 3.24 1.66
N CYS A 93 6.77 3.57 2.62
CA CYS A 93 6.59 2.81 3.85
C CYS A 93 5.21 2.16 3.84
N THR A 94 5.13 0.84 4.02
CA THR A 94 3.83 0.15 4.05
C THR A 94 3.00 0.63 5.23
N ASP A 95 1.68 0.50 5.16
CA ASP A 95 0.87 0.57 6.37
C ASP A 95 1.15 -0.64 7.28
N TRP A 96 0.63 -0.59 8.51
CA TRP A 96 1.11 -1.43 9.61
C TRP A 96 0.53 -2.84 9.54
N GLY A 97 1.41 -3.84 9.53
CA GLY A 97 0.99 -5.25 9.60
C GLY A 97 0.38 -5.80 8.30
N ILE A 98 0.66 -5.19 7.14
CA ILE A 98 0.21 -5.75 5.85
C ILE A 98 0.83 -7.12 5.53
N THR A 99 1.97 -7.44 6.15
CA THR A 99 2.69 -8.72 5.93
C THR A 99 2.25 -9.81 6.89
N GLY A 100 1.54 -9.47 7.97
CA GLY A 100 1.06 -10.42 8.97
C GLY A 100 -0.15 -11.21 8.49
N ASP A 101 -0.41 -12.34 9.15
CA ASP A 101 -1.55 -13.20 8.79
C ASP A 101 -2.88 -12.58 9.20
N ALA A 102 -3.83 -12.59 8.27
CA ALA A 102 -5.23 -12.26 8.53
C ALA A 102 -5.93 -13.48 9.18
N PHE A 103 -6.26 -13.39 10.46
CA PHE A 103 -6.92 -14.49 11.20
C PHE A 103 -8.37 -14.18 11.58
N ALA A 104 -8.80 -12.91 11.49
CA ALA A 104 -10.18 -12.50 11.70
C ALA A 104 -10.52 -11.25 10.87
N VAL A 105 -11.80 -11.12 10.53
CA VAL A 105 -12.31 -10.06 9.64
C VAL A 105 -12.60 -8.76 10.40
N ASP A 106 -12.87 -8.84 11.69
CA ASP A 106 -13.34 -7.75 12.56
C ASP A 106 -12.38 -7.44 13.74
N VAL A 107 -11.16 -7.95 13.68
CA VAL A 107 -10.13 -7.74 14.70
C VAL A 107 -9.07 -6.76 14.19
N PHE A 108 -8.90 -5.65 14.91
CA PHE A 108 -7.95 -4.58 14.55
C PHE A 108 -6.48 -5.06 14.48
N PHE A 109 -6.09 -6.05 15.28
CA PHE A 109 -4.72 -6.61 15.29
C PHE A 109 -4.50 -7.73 14.28
N SER A 110 -5.54 -8.15 13.55
CA SER A 110 -5.39 -9.07 12.43
C SER A 110 -4.48 -8.46 11.36
N GLY A 111 -3.72 -9.31 10.65
CA GLY A 111 -2.93 -8.89 9.51
C GLY A 111 -3.80 -8.30 8.40
N LYS A 112 -3.24 -7.37 7.62
CA LYS A 112 -3.94 -6.70 6.50
C LYS A 112 -3.31 -7.12 5.17
N SER A 113 -3.10 -8.43 5.01
CA SER A 113 -2.54 -9.04 3.80
C SER A 113 -3.56 -9.15 2.67
N PHE A 114 -4.35 -8.09 2.45
CA PHE A 114 -5.53 -8.13 1.58
C PHE A 114 -5.17 -8.47 0.13
N GLY A 115 -5.83 -9.51 -0.40
CA GLY A 115 -5.60 -10.04 -1.75
C GLY A 115 -4.35 -10.92 -1.88
N VAL A 116 -3.59 -11.11 -0.80
CA VAL A 116 -2.36 -11.93 -0.74
C VAL A 116 -2.31 -12.79 0.52
N GLU A 117 -3.47 -13.14 1.06
CA GLU A 117 -3.61 -13.93 2.28
C GLU A 117 -3.01 -15.33 2.12
N ASN A 118 -3.01 -15.85 0.89
CA ASN A 118 -2.44 -17.16 0.54
C ASN A 118 -0.90 -17.18 0.53
N LEU A 119 -0.24 -16.02 0.49
CA LEU A 119 1.22 -15.95 0.53
C LEU A 119 1.72 -16.12 1.96
N THR A 120 2.89 -16.72 2.10
CA THR A 120 3.64 -16.72 3.36
C THR A 120 4.08 -15.30 3.73
N VAL A 121 4.41 -15.07 5.01
CA VAL A 121 4.95 -13.78 5.47
C VAL A 121 6.17 -13.35 4.64
N ALA A 122 7.09 -14.25 4.33
CA ALA A 122 8.26 -13.97 3.50
C ALA A 122 7.88 -13.57 2.06
N GLU A 123 6.96 -14.29 1.42
CA GLU A 123 6.47 -13.97 0.08
C GLU A 123 5.74 -12.62 0.03
N ARG A 124 5.01 -12.25 1.09
CA ARG A 124 4.40 -10.92 1.22
C ARG A 124 5.47 -9.83 1.28
N HIS A 125 6.53 -10.00 2.07
CA HIS A 125 7.66 -9.05 2.08
C HIS A 125 8.29 -8.93 0.69
N TYR A 126 8.52 -10.07 0.03
CA TYR A 126 9.07 -10.09 -1.33
C TYR A 126 8.17 -9.31 -2.30
N LYS A 127 6.86 -9.57 -2.33
CA LYS A 127 5.93 -8.89 -3.22
C LYS A 127 5.90 -7.37 -3.00
N ALA A 128 5.93 -6.91 -1.74
CA ALA A 128 5.99 -5.48 -1.44
C ALA A 128 7.32 -4.83 -1.87
N LEU A 129 8.46 -5.52 -1.72
CA LEU A 129 9.74 -5.01 -2.25
C LEU A 129 9.69 -4.92 -3.78
N MET A 130 9.14 -5.94 -4.44
CA MET A 130 9.03 -5.98 -5.89
C MET A 130 8.04 -4.96 -6.46
N SER A 131 7.06 -4.49 -5.67
CA SER A 131 6.19 -3.37 -6.05
C SER A 131 6.85 -2.00 -5.83
N GLY A 132 8.01 -1.93 -5.16
CA GLY A 132 8.76 -0.69 -4.95
C GLY A 132 8.75 -0.12 -3.54
N MET A 133 8.26 -0.87 -2.54
CA MET A 133 8.28 -0.46 -1.13
C MET A 133 9.69 -0.53 -0.54
N ASP A 134 10.04 0.40 0.36
CA ASP A 134 11.35 0.48 1.00
C ASP A 134 11.34 0.07 2.48
N GLN A 135 10.20 0.30 3.15
CA GLN A 135 10.08 0.12 4.59
C GLN A 135 8.77 -0.60 4.96
N PHE A 136 8.85 -1.48 5.95
CA PHE A 136 7.70 -2.20 6.49
C PHE A 136 7.19 -1.56 7.79
N GLY A 137 5.96 -1.09 7.75
CA GLY A 137 5.25 -0.51 8.88
C GLY A 137 4.94 -1.52 9.98
N GLY A 138 5.31 -1.19 11.23
CA GLY A 138 5.02 -2.04 12.39
C GLY A 138 5.82 -3.35 12.43
N ASN A 139 6.89 -3.47 11.64
CA ASN A 139 7.75 -4.65 11.60
C ASN A 139 9.14 -4.32 12.15
N ASN A 140 9.65 -5.17 13.04
CA ASN A 140 11.00 -5.10 13.62
C ASN A 140 11.79 -6.42 13.49
N ASP A 141 11.31 -7.36 12.67
CA ASP A 141 11.93 -8.65 12.41
C ASP A 141 12.51 -8.70 10.99
N MET A 142 13.81 -8.94 10.90
CA MET A 142 14.52 -9.06 9.62
C MET A 142 14.36 -10.43 8.97
N ILE A 143 13.95 -11.47 9.70
CA ILE A 143 13.96 -12.87 9.22
C ILE A 143 13.14 -13.02 7.93
N PRO A 144 11.89 -12.52 7.81
CA PRO A 144 11.10 -12.67 6.59
C PRO A 144 11.73 -12.00 5.37
N VAL A 145 12.46 -10.89 5.55
CA VAL A 145 13.18 -10.20 4.46
C VAL A 145 14.36 -11.04 3.97
N LEU A 146 15.08 -11.69 4.89
CA LEU A 146 16.17 -12.60 4.53
C LEU A 146 15.66 -13.85 3.82
N GLU A 147 14.51 -14.38 4.23
CA GLU A 147 13.84 -15.51 3.56
C GLU A 147 13.35 -15.13 2.16
N ALA A 148 12.71 -13.97 2.02
CA ALA A 148 12.32 -13.40 0.73
C ALA A 148 13.50 -13.35 -0.25
N PHE A 149 14.66 -12.87 0.21
CA PHE A 149 15.87 -12.83 -0.61
C PHE A 149 16.36 -14.23 -1.00
N LYS A 150 16.36 -15.21 -0.09
CA LYS A 150 16.83 -16.57 -0.37
C LYS A 150 15.93 -17.31 -1.34
N ASN A 151 14.63 -17.06 -1.28
CA ASN A 151 13.61 -17.78 -2.05
C ASN A 151 13.25 -17.09 -3.38
N ARG A 152 14.03 -16.09 -3.82
CA ARG A 152 13.87 -15.47 -5.15
C ARG A 152 14.14 -16.53 -6.23
N SER A 153 13.09 -17.09 -6.80
CA SER A 153 13.15 -18.00 -7.97
C SER A 153 13.03 -17.21 -9.25
#